data_AF-S4XY77-F1
#
_entry.id   AF-S4XY77-F1
#
_cell.length_a   1.000
_cell.length_b   1.000
_cell.length_c   1.000
_cell.angle_alpha   90.00
_cell.angle_beta   90.00
_cell.angle_gamma   90.00
#
_symmetry.space_group_name_H-M   'P 1'
#
loop_
_entity.id
_entity.type
_entity.pdbx_description
1 polymer ?
#
loop_
_entity_poly.entity_id
_entity_poly.type
_entity_poly.pdbx_seq_one_letter_code
_entity_poly.pdbx_strand_id
1 'polypeptide(L)'
;MTIFASAPEADEPRLAGLAAEWRAIVAREQENRVAQVAAWEARLAELRAEQEALVSGGRWAGGPDDLLSILGQSRQERYHSALLAWLLDPQGRHGLGAGFLEALLRRCAADPPRAALNRARSALDVSKGDARADVVVAGPGLFLVLENKVDAREQPLQCDRLYESFCREPGALFVFLSPSGRAPVTATGAAREAFTPMSYADIAAMLRDAIASAPGKGATAHGREAASNYLATLEREFR
;
A
#
# COMPACT_ATOMS: atom_id res chain seq x y z
N MET A 1 -10.52 -31.64 -87.14
CA MET A 1 -10.18 -31.66 -85.69
C MET A 1 -8.78 -32.24 -85.59
N THR A 2 -7.77 -31.38 -85.43
CA THR A 2 -6.39 -31.81 -85.23
C THR A 2 -5.83 -30.96 -84.12
N ILE A 3 -5.61 -31.59 -82.96
CA ILE A 3 -5.09 -30.95 -81.75
C ILE A 3 -3.58 -30.77 -81.96
N PHE A 4 -3.11 -29.52 -81.95
CA PHE A 4 -1.68 -29.21 -81.91
C PHE A 4 -1.14 -29.64 -80.53
N ALA A 5 -0.33 -30.70 -80.51
CA ALA A 5 0.58 -30.96 -79.41
C ALA A 5 1.79 -30.03 -79.57
N SER A 6 1.96 -29.05 -78.68
CA SER A 6 3.20 -28.30 -78.57
C SER A 6 4.32 -29.25 -78.13
N ALA A 7 5.44 -29.23 -78.85
CA ALA A 7 6.56 -30.15 -78.65
C ALA A 7 7.28 -29.91 -77.31
N PRO A 8 7.67 -30.97 -76.58
CA PRO A 8 8.33 -30.87 -75.26
C PRO A 8 9.74 -30.23 -75.29
N GLU A 9 10.41 -30.15 -76.45
CA GLU A 9 11.76 -29.56 -76.59
C GLU A 9 11.78 -28.01 -76.58
N ALA A 10 10.66 -27.34 -76.86
CA ALA A 10 10.63 -25.86 -76.89
C ALA A 10 10.53 -25.22 -75.49
N ASP A 11 10.20 -26.00 -74.46
CA ASP A 11 9.99 -25.52 -73.08
C ASP A 11 11.24 -25.63 -72.20
N GLU A 12 12.24 -26.45 -72.58
CA GLU A 12 13.45 -26.70 -71.79
C GLU A 12 14.30 -25.45 -71.49
N PRO A 13 14.63 -24.57 -72.46
CA PRO A 13 15.37 -23.33 -72.17
C PRO A 13 14.57 -22.33 -71.34
N ARG A 14 13.24 -22.30 -71.51
CA ARG A 14 12.33 -21.46 -70.71
C ARG A 14 12.27 -21.93 -69.26
N LEU A 15 12.15 -23.24 -69.05
CA LEU A 15 12.19 -23.87 -67.72
C LEU A 15 13.55 -23.68 -67.05
N ALA A 16 14.65 -23.76 -67.79
CA ALA A 16 15.99 -23.46 -67.28
C ALA A 16 16.14 -22.00 -66.84
N GLY A 17 15.59 -21.05 -67.61
CA GLY A 17 15.52 -19.63 -67.26
C GLY A 17 14.72 -19.38 -65.98
N LEU A 18 13.50 -19.92 -65.89
CA LEU A 18 12.65 -19.83 -64.70
C LEU A 18 13.32 -20.45 -63.46
N ALA A 19 14.02 -21.58 -63.62
CA ALA A 19 14.77 -22.20 -62.52
C ALA A 19 15.94 -21.34 -62.04
N ALA A 20 16.62 -20.61 -62.94
CA ALA A 20 17.68 -19.67 -62.58
C ALA A 20 17.12 -18.43 -61.86
N GLU A 21 16.02 -17.86 -62.35
CA GLU A 21 15.31 -16.77 -61.70
C GLU A 21 14.82 -17.17 -60.31
N TRP A 22 14.22 -18.35 -60.16
CA TRP A 22 13.78 -18.87 -58.87
C TRP A 22 14.95 -19.04 -57.89
N ARG A 23 16.09 -19.59 -58.34
CA ARG A 23 17.30 -19.68 -57.50
C ARG A 23 17.80 -18.31 -57.06
N ALA A 24 17.78 -17.31 -57.93
CA ALA A 24 18.19 -15.96 -57.58
C ALA A 24 17.22 -15.30 -56.57
N ILE A 25 15.91 -15.52 -56.73
CA ILE A 25 14.90 -15.06 -55.77
C ILE A 25 15.13 -15.73 -54.40
N VAL A 26 15.32 -17.05 -54.37
CA VAL A 26 15.56 -17.79 -53.14
C VAL A 26 16.86 -17.34 -52.45
N ALA A 27 17.95 -17.14 -53.20
CA ALA A 27 19.21 -16.64 -52.65
C ALA A 27 19.04 -15.25 -52.03
N ARG A 28 18.36 -14.33 -52.73
CA ARG A 28 18.08 -12.98 -52.22
C ARG A 28 17.18 -12.99 -50.98
N GLU A 29 16.16 -13.84 -50.96
CA GLU A 29 15.31 -14.03 -49.77
C GLU A 29 16.09 -14.61 -48.58
N GLN A 30 17.02 -15.54 -48.83
CA GLN A 30 17.91 -16.06 -47.79
C GLN A 30 18.83 -14.99 -47.23
N GLU A 31 19.47 -14.19 -48.09
CA GLU A 31 20.32 -13.06 -47.69
C GLU A 31 19.52 -12.03 -46.88
N ASN A 32 18.34 -11.64 -47.36
CA ASN A 32 17.44 -10.73 -46.64
C ASN A 32 17.06 -11.26 -45.27
N ARG A 33 16.76 -12.55 -45.15
CA ARG A 33 16.43 -13.20 -43.87
C ARG A 33 17.61 -13.18 -42.92
N VAL A 34 18.81 -13.50 -43.39
CA VAL A 34 20.03 -13.45 -42.57
C VAL A 34 20.29 -12.04 -42.06
N ALA A 35 20.20 -11.03 -42.94
CA ALA A 35 20.36 -9.63 -42.57
C ALA A 35 19.29 -9.17 -41.56
N GLN A 36 18.04 -9.59 -41.76
CA GLN A 36 16.94 -9.28 -40.85
C GLN A 36 17.15 -9.90 -39.46
N VAL A 37 17.57 -11.16 -39.40
CA VAL A 37 17.88 -11.85 -38.13
C VAL A 37 19.02 -11.14 -37.41
N ALA A 38 20.11 -10.81 -38.10
CA ALA A 38 21.23 -10.07 -37.50
C ALA A 38 20.81 -8.69 -36.96
N ALA A 39 19.95 -7.97 -37.69
CA ALA A 39 19.41 -6.70 -37.24
C ALA A 39 18.54 -6.85 -35.98
N TRP A 40 17.72 -7.91 -35.91
CA TRP A 40 16.94 -8.23 -34.71
C TRP A 40 17.82 -8.60 -33.51
N GLU A 41 18.87 -9.39 -33.72
CA GLU A 41 19.83 -9.75 -32.68
C GLU A 41 20.53 -8.50 -32.12
N ALA A 42 20.98 -7.60 -32.98
CA ALA A 42 21.57 -6.33 -32.57
C ALA A 42 20.58 -5.48 -31.76
N ARG A 43 19.32 -5.36 -32.22
CA ARG A 43 18.29 -4.62 -31.50
C ARG A 43 17.95 -5.25 -30.15
N LEU A 44 17.90 -6.58 -30.07
CA LEU A 44 17.65 -7.28 -28.81
C LEU A 44 18.81 -7.12 -27.84
N ALA A 45 20.07 -7.08 -28.33
CA ALA A 45 21.24 -6.81 -27.51
C ALA A 45 21.20 -5.38 -26.93
N GLU A 46 20.83 -4.39 -27.73
CA GLU A 46 20.63 -3.00 -27.28
C GLU A 46 19.56 -2.91 -26.18
N LEU A 47 18.39 -3.53 -26.39
CA LEU A 47 17.30 -3.56 -25.41
C LEU A 47 17.72 -4.27 -24.10
N ARG A 48 18.51 -5.34 -24.19
CA ARG A 48 19.06 -6.02 -23.01
C ARG A 48 20.04 -5.14 -22.25
N ALA A 49 20.92 -4.42 -22.94
CA ALA A 49 21.85 -3.49 -22.31
C ALA A 49 21.11 -2.32 -21.64
N GLU A 50 20.06 -1.80 -22.26
CA GLU A 50 19.19 -0.78 -21.67
C GLU A 50 18.49 -1.31 -20.41
N GLN A 51 17.90 -2.51 -20.48
CA GLN A 51 17.31 -3.17 -19.33
C GLN A 51 18.32 -3.34 -18.18
N GLU A 52 19.53 -3.82 -18.48
CA GLU A 52 20.60 -3.99 -17.49
C GLU A 52 21.02 -2.65 -16.86
N ALA A 53 21.08 -1.57 -17.64
CA ALA A 53 21.34 -0.23 -17.13
C ALA A 53 20.20 0.29 -16.23
N LEU A 54 18.94 -0.07 -16.52
CA LEU A 54 17.81 0.29 -15.66
C LEU A 54 17.79 -0.53 -14.37
N VAL A 55 18.11 -1.83 -14.44
CA VAL A 55 18.20 -2.72 -13.27
C VAL A 55 19.35 -2.31 -12.36
N SER A 56 20.56 -2.12 -12.90
CA SER A 56 21.74 -1.68 -12.12
C SER A 56 21.56 -0.29 -11.51
N GLY A 57 20.81 0.59 -12.18
CA GLY A 57 20.42 1.90 -11.65
C GLY A 57 19.23 1.89 -10.69
N GLY A 58 18.63 0.74 -10.39
CA GLY A 58 17.46 0.62 -9.51
C GLY A 58 16.18 1.27 -10.06
N ARG A 59 16.13 1.57 -11.36
CA ARG A 59 14.99 2.20 -12.05
C ARG A 59 14.06 1.19 -12.70
N TRP A 60 14.49 -0.07 -12.79
CA TRP A 60 13.67 -1.22 -13.14
C TRP A 60 13.50 -2.09 -11.90
N ALA A 61 12.50 -1.75 -11.08
CA ALA A 61 12.20 -2.44 -9.84
C ALA A 61 10.75 -2.91 -9.82
N GLY A 62 10.50 -4.04 -9.15
CA GLY A 62 9.16 -4.57 -8.88
C GLY A 62 9.09 -5.11 -7.46
N GLY A 63 7.88 -5.26 -6.95
CA GLY A 63 7.63 -5.66 -5.56
C GLY A 63 7.27 -4.48 -4.64
N PRO A 64 7.09 -4.73 -3.34
CA PRO A 64 6.72 -3.71 -2.37
C PRO A 64 7.88 -2.77 -2.02
N ASP A 65 7.55 -1.52 -1.70
CA ASP A 65 8.49 -0.46 -1.30
C ASP A 65 8.28 0.02 0.16
N ASP A 66 7.38 -0.63 0.90
CA ASP A 66 7.12 -0.40 2.33
C ASP A 66 7.55 -1.58 3.22
N LEU A 67 7.98 -1.27 4.44
CA LEU A 67 8.56 -2.24 5.36
C LEU A 67 7.59 -3.36 5.74
N LEU A 68 6.32 -3.06 5.99
CA LEU A 68 5.40 -4.09 6.46
C LEU A 68 5.07 -5.11 5.38
N SER A 69 4.91 -4.72 4.11
CA SER A 69 4.72 -5.73 3.07
C SER A 69 6.01 -6.35 2.55
N ILE A 70 7.16 -5.68 2.65
CA ILE A 70 8.48 -6.36 2.53
C ILE A 70 8.60 -7.51 3.54
N LEU A 71 8.15 -7.30 4.78
CA LEU A 71 8.17 -8.33 5.84
C LEU A 71 7.02 -9.35 5.72
N GLY A 72 6.06 -9.16 4.80
CA GLY A 72 4.86 -9.99 4.71
C GLY A 72 3.95 -9.90 5.94
N GLN A 73 3.96 -8.76 6.64
CA GLN A 73 3.22 -8.53 7.89
C GLN A 73 2.18 -7.41 7.78
N SER A 74 1.84 -6.99 6.56
CA SER A 74 0.98 -5.83 6.27
C SER A 74 -0.50 -6.01 6.64
N ARG A 75 -0.88 -7.19 7.15
CA ARG A 75 -2.24 -7.54 7.61
C ARG A 75 -2.31 -7.81 9.12
N GLN A 76 -1.21 -7.66 9.84
CA GLN A 76 -1.12 -8.05 11.25
C GLN A 76 -1.54 -6.91 12.18
N GLU A 77 -2.68 -7.09 12.86
CA GLU A 77 -3.32 -6.12 13.76
C GLU A 77 -2.32 -5.46 14.72
N ARG A 78 -1.46 -6.26 15.37
CA ARG A 78 -0.50 -5.77 16.37
C ARG A 78 0.49 -4.71 15.83
N TYR A 79 0.93 -4.83 14.57
CA TYR A 79 1.89 -3.87 14.02
C TYR A 79 1.21 -2.56 13.65
N HIS A 80 -0.04 -2.62 13.18
CA HIS A 80 -0.84 -1.43 12.98
C HIS A 80 -1.13 -0.73 14.31
N SER A 81 -1.49 -1.47 15.37
CA SER A 81 -1.69 -0.88 16.69
C SER A 81 -0.41 -0.20 17.21
N ALA A 82 0.75 -0.83 17.05
CA ALA A 82 2.04 -0.24 17.43
C ALA A 82 2.36 1.06 16.66
N LEU A 83 2.12 1.07 15.35
CA LEU A 83 2.34 2.26 14.51
C LEU A 83 1.34 3.36 14.82
N LEU A 84 0.08 3.02 15.10
CA LEU A 84 -0.94 3.98 15.53
C LEU A 84 -0.60 4.60 16.87
N ALA A 85 -0.22 3.81 17.88
CA ALA A 85 0.21 4.34 19.17
C ALA A 85 1.37 5.33 18.98
N TRP A 86 2.40 4.94 18.22
CA TRP A 86 3.54 5.80 17.92
C TRP A 86 3.15 7.11 17.22
N LEU A 87 2.22 7.08 16.25
CA LEU A 87 1.73 8.29 15.56
C LEU A 87 0.80 9.16 16.42
N LEU A 88 0.10 8.55 17.37
CA LEU A 88 -0.85 9.22 18.25
C LEU A 88 -0.21 9.86 19.48
N ASP A 89 1.06 9.58 19.79
CA ASP A 89 1.82 10.28 20.83
C ASP A 89 2.40 11.59 20.30
N PRO A 90 1.92 12.77 20.71
CA PRO A 90 2.41 14.05 20.16
C PRO A 90 3.89 14.35 20.46
N GLN A 91 4.50 13.61 21.39
CA GLN A 91 5.92 13.69 21.74
C GLN A 91 6.73 12.54 21.12
N GLY A 92 6.08 11.69 20.31
CA GLY A 92 6.70 10.62 19.57
C GLY A 92 7.69 11.14 18.51
N ARG A 93 8.71 10.32 18.24
CA ARG A 93 9.76 10.65 17.25
C ARG A 93 9.32 10.43 15.79
N HIS A 94 8.04 10.70 15.47
CA HIS A 94 7.50 10.67 14.10
C HIS A 94 7.53 12.06 13.44
N GLY A 95 7.62 13.15 14.22
CA GLY A 95 7.78 14.50 13.68
C GLY A 95 6.50 15.16 13.15
N LEU A 96 5.32 14.63 13.52
CA LEU A 96 4.01 15.22 13.18
C LEU A 96 3.42 16.07 14.32
N GLY A 97 4.08 16.09 15.48
CA GLY A 97 3.55 16.70 16.71
C GLY A 97 2.16 16.15 17.04
N ALA A 98 1.26 16.99 17.54
CA ALA A 98 -0.13 16.58 17.82
C ALA A 98 -1.02 16.48 16.57
N GLY A 99 -0.51 16.76 15.36
CA GLY A 99 -1.36 16.94 14.17
C GLY A 99 -2.19 15.70 13.80
N PHE A 100 -1.60 14.51 13.90
CA PHE A 100 -2.31 13.26 13.62
C PHE A 100 -3.37 12.93 14.68
N LEU A 101 -3.01 13.06 15.97
CA LEU A 101 -3.96 12.90 17.09
C LEU A 101 -5.13 13.89 16.98
N GLU A 102 -4.84 15.16 16.69
CA GLU A 102 -5.84 16.21 16.53
C GLU A 102 -6.83 15.89 15.39
N ALA A 103 -6.33 15.41 14.24
CA ALA A 103 -7.18 14.99 13.13
C ALA A 103 -8.11 13.82 13.52
N LEU A 104 -7.58 12.83 14.23
CA LEU A 104 -8.38 11.69 14.71
C LEU A 104 -9.46 12.15 15.69
N LEU A 105 -9.13 13.03 16.64
CA LEU A 105 -10.10 13.51 17.62
C LEU A 105 -11.20 14.35 16.99
N ARG A 106 -10.88 15.16 15.98
CA ARG A 106 -11.89 15.88 15.18
C ARG A 106 -12.87 14.91 14.52
N ARG A 107 -12.41 13.74 14.07
CA ARG A 107 -13.29 12.68 13.51
C ARG A 107 -14.22 12.07 14.55
N CYS A 108 -13.84 12.12 15.83
CA CYS A 108 -14.66 11.77 17.00
C CYS A 108 -15.50 12.95 17.54
N ALA A 109 -15.57 14.08 16.82
CA ALA A 109 -16.23 15.31 17.26
C ALA A 109 -15.67 15.89 18.59
N ALA A 110 -14.39 15.63 18.87
CA ALA A 110 -13.68 16.17 20.02
C ALA A 110 -12.61 17.18 19.57
N ASP A 111 -12.53 18.31 20.27
CA ASP A 111 -11.55 19.37 19.97
C ASP A 111 -10.94 19.93 21.27
N PRO A 112 -10.12 19.13 21.98
CA PRO A 112 -9.47 19.60 23.20
C PRO A 112 -8.39 20.65 22.89
N PRO A 113 -8.09 21.57 23.82
CA PRO A 113 -7.06 22.58 23.61
C PRO A 113 -5.70 21.97 23.25
N ARG A 114 -5.00 22.56 22.29
CA ARG A 114 -3.69 22.09 21.81
C ARG A 114 -2.66 21.86 22.93
N ALA A 115 -2.69 22.67 23.99
CA ALA A 115 -1.82 22.52 25.15
C ALA A 115 -2.07 21.21 25.92
N ALA A 116 -3.32 20.74 25.98
CA ALA A 116 -3.67 19.45 26.56
C ALA A 116 -3.21 18.29 25.65
N LEU A 117 -3.43 18.43 24.34
CA LEU A 117 -2.96 17.44 23.34
C LEU A 117 -1.46 17.23 23.41
N ASN A 118 -0.66 18.30 23.48
CA ASN A 118 0.80 18.19 23.56
C ASN A 118 1.30 17.40 24.79
N ARG A 119 0.45 17.18 25.80
CA ARG A 119 0.77 16.41 27.01
C ARG A 119 0.22 14.99 26.98
N ALA A 120 -0.50 14.61 25.93
CA ALA A 120 -1.01 13.25 25.78
C ALA A 120 0.13 12.23 25.60
N ARG A 121 -0.14 10.98 25.95
CA ARG A 121 0.73 9.82 25.74
C ARG A 121 -0.08 8.64 25.23
N SER A 122 0.50 7.89 24.31
CA SER A 122 -0.07 6.62 23.86
C SER A 122 0.49 5.44 24.65
N ALA A 123 -0.30 4.40 24.84
CA ALA A 123 0.14 3.10 25.34
C ALA A 123 -0.53 1.97 24.55
N LEU A 124 0.14 0.82 24.49
CA LEU A 124 -0.35 -0.39 23.84
C LEU A 124 -0.86 -1.38 24.88
N ASP A 125 -1.79 -2.24 24.46
CA ASP A 125 -2.25 -3.41 25.23
C ASP A 125 -2.64 -3.06 26.68
N VAL A 126 -3.37 -1.96 26.86
CA VAL A 126 -3.73 -1.45 28.19
C VAL A 126 -4.87 -2.28 28.77
N SER A 127 -4.54 -3.06 29.80
CA SER A 127 -5.51 -3.90 30.52
C SER A 127 -6.14 -3.15 31.69
N LYS A 128 -7.47 -3.28 31.84
CA LYS A 128 -8.22 -2.84 33.01
C LYS A 128 -9.35 -3.83 33.25
N GLY A 129 -9.32 -4.50 34.39
CA GLY A 129 -10.25 -5.61 34.66
C GLY A 129 -10.02 -6.77 33.68
N ASP A 130 -11.09 -7.20 33.02
CA ASP A 130 -11.09 -8.26 32.00
C ASP A 130 -10.99 -7.73 30.57
N ALA A 131 -10.88 -6.41 30.40
CA ALA A 131 -10.72 -5.74 29.12
C ALA A 131 -9.26 -5.42 28.83
N ARG A 132 -8.85 -5.52 27.56
CA ARG A 132 -7.56 -5.07 27.05
C ARG A 132 -7.77 -4.25 25.78
N ALA A 133 -7.39 -2.98 25.83
CA ALA A 133 -7.45 -2.07 24.69
C ALA A 133 -6.16 -2.16 23.88
N ASP A 134 -6.27 -2.21 22.54
CA ASP A 134 -5.11 -2.26 21.65
C ASP A 134 -4.25 -1.00 21.75
N VAL A 135 -4.89 0.17 21.72
CA VAL A 135 -4.24 1.48 21.88
C VAL A 135 -5.06 2.36 22.83
N VAL A 136 -4.38 3.00 23.76
CA VAL A 136 -4.95 4.06 24.60
C VAL A 136 -4.14 5.34 24.45
N VAL A 137 -4.81 6.48 24.35
CA VAL A 137 -4.17 7.80 24.42
C VAL A 137 -4.75 8.56 25.60
N ALA A 138 -3.93 8.89 26.59
CA ALA A 138 -4.35 9.58 27.80
C ALA A 138 -3.64 10.92 27.96
N GLY A 139 -4.35 11.94 28.42
CA GLY A 139 -3.84 13.28 28.69
C GLY A 139 -4.82 14.11 29.53
N PRO A 140 -4.51 15.38 29.81
CA PRO A 140 -5.41 16.25 30.56
C PRO A 140 -6.78 16.39 29.86
N GLY A 141 -7.82 15.78 30.44
CA GLY A 141 -9.19 15.81 29.91
C GLY A 141 -9.41 14.98 28.63
N LEU A 142 -8.50 14.06 28.31
CA LEU A 142 -8.58 13.18 27.13
C LEU A 142 -8.28 11.74 27.55
N PHE A 143 -9.16 10.82 27.17
CA PHE A 143 -8.92 9.39 27.28
C PHE A 143 -9.48 8.65 26.06
N LEU A 144 -8.67 8.45 25.03
CA LEU A 144 -9.07 7.71 23.83
C LEU A 144 -8.75 6.23 23.99
N VAL A 145 -9.74 5.38 23.76
CA VAL A 145 -9.61 3.93 23.62
C VAL A 145 -9.82 3.59 22.16
N LEU A 146 -8.85 2.93 21.53
CA LEU A 146 -8.92 2.47 20.15
C LEU A 146 -8.75 0.95 20.12
N GLU A 147 -9.77 0.28 19.59
CA GLU A 147 -9.76 -1.14 19.29
C GLU A 147 -9.51 -1.31 17.78
N ASN A 148 -8.52 -2.11 17.41
CA ASN A 148 -8.08 -2.29 16.03
C ASN A 148 -8.42 -3.68 15.52
N LYS A 149 -9.17 -3.73 14.41
CA LYS A 149 -9.50 -4.98 13.73
C LYS A 149 -9.06 -4.92 12.28
N VAL A 150 -8.36 -5.94 11.81
CA VAL A 150 -7.93 -6.05 10.40
C VAL A 150 -8.56 -7.29 9.77
N ASP A 151 -8.23 -8.47 10.30
CA ASP A 151 -8.64 -9.77 9.76
C ASP A 151 -9.31 -10.66 10.79
N ALA A 152 -8.98 -10.48 12.07
CA ALA A 152 -9.53 -11.35 13.09
C ALA A 152 -11.04 -11.11 13.23
N ARG A 153 -11.73 -12.14 13.71
CA ARG A 153 -13.13 -12.00 14.16
C ARG A 153 -13.17 -11.25 15.48
N GLU A 154 -14.23 -10.46 15.67
CA GLU A 154 -14.53 -9.87 16.98
C GLU A 154 -14.78 -10.96 18.02
N GLN A 155 -14.26 -10.75 19.21
CA GLN A 155 -14.64 -11.56 20.36
C GLN A 155 -16.00 -11.09 20.90
N PRO A 156 -16.85 -12.00 21.40
CA PRO A 156 -18.13 -11.62 22.00
C PRO A 156 -17.95 -10.60 23.13
N LEU A 157 -18.77 -9.53 23.09
CA LEU A 157 -18.82 -8.46 24.10
C LEU A 157 -17.49 -7.74 24.34
N GLN A 158 -16.57 -7.76 23.38
CA GLN A 158 -15.25 -7.15 23.54
C GLN A 158 -15.34 -5.63 23.72
N CYS A 159 -16.13 -4.96 22.89
CA CYS A 159 -16.36 -3.52 23.00
C CYS A 159 -17.15 -3.16 24.25
N ASP A 160 -18.07 -4.02 24.70
CA ASP A 160 -18.83 -3.83 25.94
C ASP A 160 -17.89 -3.83 27.16
N ARG A 161 -16.99 -4.82 27.27
CA ARG A 161 -15.98 -4.88 28.33
C ARG A 161 -15.07 -3.64 28.32
N LEU A 162 -14.64 -3.19 27.15
CA LEU A 162 -13.84 -1.96 27.00
C LEU A 162 -14.63 -0.74 27.47
N TYR A 163 -15.87 -0.60 27.02
CA TYR A 163 -16.73 0.52 27.42
C TYR A 163 -16.94 0.53 28.93
N GLU A 164 -17.34 -0.58 29.55
CA GLU A 164 -17.55 -0.68 30.99
C GLU A 164 -16.28 -0.35 31.80
N SER A 165 -15.11 -0.75 31.31
CA SER A 165 -13.83 -0.52 31.98
C SER A 165 -13.38 0.94 31.93
N PHE A 166 -13.63 1.63 30.82
CA PHE A 166 -13.02 2.94 30.54
C PHE A 166 -14.03 4.10 30.44
N CYS A 167 -15.35 3.87 30.42
CA CYS A 167 -16.34 4.94 30.19
C CYS A 167 -16.37 6.02 31.29
N ARG A 168 -15.83 5.71 32.47
CA ARG A 168 -15.72 6.66 33.59
C ARG A 168 -14.45 7.51 33.57
N GLU A 169 -13.54 7.27 32.62
CA GLU A 169 -12.34 8.09 32.47
C GLU A 169 -12.72 9.49 31.95
N PRO A 170 -12.12 10.58 32.49
CA PRO A 170 -12.44 11.93 32.04
C PRO A 170 -12.13 12.15 30.55
N GLY A 171 -13.14 12.49 29.76
CA GLY A 171 -12.99 12.66 28.31
C GLY A 171 -12.84 11.35 27.55
N ALA A 172 -13.45 10.27 28.05
CA ALA A 172 -13.46 8.97 27.39
C ALA A 172 -14.05 9.04 25.97
N LEU A 173 -13.28 8.59 24.99
CA LEU A 173 -13.66 8.43 23.59
C LEU A 173 -13.33 7.01 23.16
N PHE A 174 -14.18 6.42 22.33
CA PHE A 174 -14.02 5.04 21.86
C PHE A 174 -14.01 5.01 20.35
N VAL A 175 -13.00 4.35 19.77
CA VAL A 175 -12.85 4.17 18.32
C VAL A 175 -12.76 2.68 18.01
N PHE A 176 -13.54 2.25 17.03
CA PHE A 176 -13.43 0.92 16.45
C PHE A 176 -12.86 1.07 15.04
N LEU A 177 -11.57 0.72 14.88
CA LEU A 177 -10.88 0.78 13.60
C LEU A 177 -11.03 -0.55 12.86
N SER A 178 -11.47 -0.50 11.61
CA SER A 178 -11.55 -1.67 10.73
C SER A 178 -11.17 -1.31 9.29
N PRO A 179 -10.90 -2.28 8.38
CA PRO A 179 -10.57 -1.96 6.99
C PRO A 179 -11.62 -1.05 6.33
N SER A 180 -12.91 -1.37 6.51
CA SER A 180 -14.02 -0.67 5.87
C SER A 180 -14.70 0.40 6.73
N GLY A 181 -14.26 0.59 7.98
CA GLY A 181 -14.94 1.51 8.91
C GLY A 181 -16.32 1.05 9.36
N ARG A 182 -16.56 -0.27 9.34
CA ARG A 182 -17.79 -0.85 9.90
C ARG A 182 -17.87 -0.63 11.41
N ALA A 183 -19.10 -0.53 11.92
CA ALA A 183 -19.35 -0.56 13.36
C ALA A 183 -18.98 -1.94 13.97
N PRO A 184 -18.66 -2.00 15.27
CA PRO A 184 -18.50 -3.28 15.97
C PRO A 184 -19.83 -4.03 15.97
N VAL A 185 -19.83 -5.30 15.54
CA VAL A 185 -21.06 -6.08 15.36
C VAL A 185 -21.44 -6.87 16.60
N THR A 186 -20.47 -7.09 17.49
CA THR A 186 -20.67 -7.78 18.77
C THR A 186 -20.98 -6.84 19.93
N ALA A 187 -20.86 -5.52 19.73
CA ALA A 187 -21.15 -4.51 20.71
C ALA A 187 -22.66 -4.34 20.95
N THR A 188 -23.05 -4.15 22.21
CA THR A 188 -24.45 -3.96 22.60
C THR A 188 -24.67 -2.67 23.38
N GLY A 189 -25.94 -2.25 23.50
CA GLY A 189 -26.37 -1.11 24.31
C GLY A 189 -25.53 0.15 24.14
N ALA A 190 -25.12 0.73 25.27
CA ALA A 190 -24.34 1.97 25.31
C ALA A 190 -22.95 1.83 24.65
N ALA A 191 -22.34 0.64 24.68
CA ALA A 191 -21.05 0.42 24.02
C ALA A 191 -21.18 0.57 22.50
N ARG A 192 -22.25 0.04 21.90
CA ARG A 192 -22.50 0.18 20.45
C ARG A 192 -22.67 1.63 20.02
N GLU A 193 -23.26 2.46 20.86
CA GLU A 193 -23.46 3.89 20.59
C GLU A 193 -22.18 4.72 20.83
N ALA A 194 -21.35 4.33 21.79
CA ALA A 194 -20.14 5.06 22.17
C ALA A 194 -18.98 4.89 21.17
N PHE A 195 -18.86 3.72 20.52
CA PHE A 195 -17.75 3.46 19.59
C PHE A 195 -17.96 4.16 18.25
N THR A 196 -17.07 5.12 17.95
CA THR A 196 -16.99 5.75 16.63
C THR A 196 -16.33 4.80 15.63
N PRO A 197 -17.03 4.38 14.55
CA PRO A 197 -16.43 3.56 13.51
C PRO A 197 -15.44 4.37 12.67
N MET A 198 -14.29 3.78 12.35
CA MET A 198 -13.25 4.41 11.53
C MET A 198 -12.62 3.41 10.57
N SER A 199 -12.34 3.84 9.35
CA SER A 199 -11.68 3.03 8.32
C SER A 199 -10.17 3.28 8.27
N TYR A 200 -9.41 2.33 7.71
CA TYR A 200 -8.01 2.59 7.38
C TYR A 200 -7.83 3.64 6.27
N ALA A 201 -8.84 3.85 5.43
CA ALA A 201 -8.85 4.97 4.48
C ALA A 201 -8.92 6.33 5.20
N ASP A 202 -9.72 6.44 6.27
CA ASP A 202 -9.73 7.64 7.14
C ASP A 202 -8.34 7.86 7.77
N ILE A 203 -7.72 6.79 8.31
CA ILE A 203 -6.37 6.85 8.88
C ILE A 203 -5.33 7.31 7.85
N ALA A 204 -5.37 6.76 6.63
CA ALA A 204 -4.46 7.12 5.55
C ALA A 204 -4.63 8.59 5.14
N ALA A 205 -5.87 9.08 5.03
CA ALA A 205 -6.16 10.47 4.74
C ALA A 205 -5.59 11.41 5.82
N MET A 206 -5.88 11.14 7.09
CA MET A 206 -5.36 11.94 8.20
C MET A 206 -3.84 11.91 8.29
N LEU A 207 -3.22 10.76 8.03
CA LEU A 207 -1.76 10.64 8.04
C LEU A 207 -1.12 11.43 6.89
N ARG A 208 -1.69 11.35 5.70
CA ARG A 208 -1.23 12.12 4.53
C ARG A 208 -1.26 13.62 4.80
N ASP A 209 -2.36 14.12 5.35
CA ASP A 209 -2.54 15.54 5.68
C ASP A 209 -1.58 15.98 6.79
N ALA A 210 -1.39 15.14 7.81
CA ALA A 210 -0.45 15.40 8.90
C ALA A 210 1.00 15.45 8.41
N ILE A 211 1.40 14.56 7.50
CA ILE A 211 2.73 14.57 6.87
C ILE A 211 2.92 15.85 6.05
N ALA A 212 1.92 16.24 5.25
CA ALA A 212 1.98 17.45 4.42
C ALA A 212 2.05 18.74 5.24
N SER A 213 1.41 18.76 6.41
CA SER A 213 1.32 19.93 7.29
C SER A 213 2.46 20.02 8.33
N ALA A 214 3.30 19.00 8.43
CA ALA A 214 4.35 18.95 9.45
C ALA A 214 5.45 20.00 9.18
N PRO A 215 5.92 20.73 10.21
CA PRO A 215 7.01 21.69 10.04
C PRO A 215 8.30 21.01 9.54
N GLY A 216 9.02 21.71 8.64
CA GLY A 216 10.12 21.20 7.81
C GLY A 216 11.35 20.62 8.52
N LYS A 217 12.33 20.17 7.72
CA LYS A 217 13.49 19.31 8.04
C LYS A 217 14.20 19.65 9.36
N GLY A 218 14.43 18.63 10.19
CA GLY A 218 15.05 18.70 11.53
C GLY A 218 15.29 17.29 12.09
N ALA A 219 15.55 17.15 13.39
CA ALA A 219 15.92 15.88 14.07
C ALA A 219 14.90 14.73 13.93
N THR A 220 13.72 14.97 13.36
CA THR A 220 12.63 14.02 13.15
C THR A 220 12.48 13.56 11.70
N ALA A 221 13.47 13.81 10.82
CA ALA A 221 13.41 13.43 9.41
C ALA A 221 13.12 11.92 9.21
N HIS A 222 13.89 11.04 9.86
CA HIS A 222 13.66 9.59 9.79
C HIS A 222 12.28 9.17 10.29
N GLY A 223 11.75 9.88 11.29
CA GLY A 223 10.40 9.64 11.80
C GLY A 223 9.33 9.91 10.74
N ARG A 224 9.47 11.01 9.99
CA ARG A 224 8.52 11.29 8.90
C ARG A 224 8.66 10.30 7.76
N GLU A 225 9.88 9.89 7.41
CA GLU A 225 10.10 8.85 6.40
C GLU A 225 9.44 7.52 6.81
N ALA A 226 9.54 7.13 8.08
CA ALA A 226 8.84 5.96 8.60
C ALA A 226 7.31 6.13 8.56
N ALA A 227 6.78 7.32 8.86
CA ALA A 227 5.36 7.63 8.71
C ALA A 227 4.90 7.56 7.25
N SER A 228 5.68 8.09 6.30
CA SER A 228 5.43 7.98 4.86
C SER A 228 5.48 6.52 4.37
N ASN A 229 6.43 5.74 4.89
CA ASN A 229 6.52 4.32 4.59
C ASN A 229 5.27 3.56 5.06
N TYR A 230 4.80 3.87 6.28
CA TYR A 230 3.55 3.29 6.76
C TYR A 230 2.32 3.75 5.96
N LEU A 231 2.27 5.02 5.52
CA LEU A 231 1.21 5.49 4.63
C LEU A 231 1.16 4.66 3.34
N ALA A 232 2.32 4.32 2.75
CA ALA A 232 2.39 3.43 1.59
C ALA A 232 1.89 2.01 1.89
N THR A 233 2.08 1.48 3.12
CA THR A 233 1.41 0.26 3.55
C THR A 233 -0.10 0.44 3.51
N LEU A 234 -0.63 1.49 4.14
CA LEU A 234 -2.07 1.71 4.24
C LEU A 234 -2.73 1.86 2.87
N GLU A 235 -2.11 2.65 2.00
CA GLU A 235 -2.59 2.93 0.65
C GLU A 235 -2.52 1.73 -0.28
N ARG A 236 -1.76 0.68 0.02
CA ARG A 236 -1.76 -0.55 -0.80
C ARG A 236 -2.75 -1.57 -0.27
N GLU A 237 -2.80 -1.77 1.04
CA GLU A 237 -3.54 -2.88 1.67
C GLU A 237 -5.03 -2.59 1.90
N PHE A 238 -5.40 -1.31 2.08
CA PHE A 238 -6.74 -0.93 2.56
C PHE A 238 -7.45 0.07 1.63
N ARG A 239 -7.25 -0.05 0.30
CA ARG A 239 -8.01 0.73 -0.70
C ARG A 239 -9.48 0.34 -0.77
#